data_AF-A0A950AYB3-F1
#
_entry.id   AF-A0A950AYB3-F1
#
_cell.length_a   1.000
_cell.length_b   1.000
_cell.length_c   1.000
_cell.angle_alpha   90.00
_cell.angle_beta   90.00
_cell.angle_gamma   90.00
#
_symmetry.space_group_name_H-M   'P 1'
#
loop_
_entity.id
_entity.type
_entity.pdbx_description
1 polymer ?
#
loop_
_entity_poly.entity_id
_entity_poly.type
_entity_poly.pdbx_seq_one_letter_code
_entity_poly.pdbx_strand_id
1 'polypeptide(L)'
;MAEAIVVKVLFQLEGDGTTIRYSDRGLSDLPGPPQLAYHGPLAEDQTISGDSVQQSKTVAGTLVTVPLRTIDVATTLTVLLPDITFAKPVGQGGVAPPVDLQTVAITTTRVLPTQRSNIKALSLKGTASQVPL
;
A
#
# COMPACT_ATOMS: atom_id res chain seq x y z
N MET A 1 -15.09 -12.29 -29.27
CA MET A 1 -13.80 -11.87 -28.70
C MET A 1 -14.07 -11.56 -27.24
N ALA A 2 -13.39 -12.19 -26.28
CA ALA A 2 -13.62 -11.92 -24.86
C ALA A 2 -12.93 -10.61 -24.49
N GLU A 3 -13.70 -9.65 -23.98
CA GLU A 3 -13.19 -8.38 -23.48
C GLU A 3 -12.33 -8.65 -22.23
N ALA A 4 -11.07 -8.21 -22.25
CA ALA A 4 -10.19 -8.37 -21.11
C ALA A 4 -10.64 -7.39 -20.02
N ILE A 5 -11.31 -7.90 -18.98
CA ILE A 5 -11.63 -7.11 -17.79
C ILE A 5 -10.31 -6.61 -17.20
N VAL A 6 -10.12 -5.29 -17.22
CA VAL A 6 -8.98 -4.65 -16.59
C VAL A 6 -9.26 -4.63 -15.09
N VAL A 7 -8.32 -5.14 -14.29
CA VAL A 7 -8.44 -5.18 -12.83
C VAL A 7 -7.25 -4.45 -12.19
N LYS A 8 -7.46 -3.94 -10.97
CA LYS A 8 -6.41 -3.52 -10.04
C LYS A 8 -6.38 -4.43 -8.83
N VAL A 9 -5.23 -4.53 -8.17
CA VAL A 9 -5.13 -5.16 -6.84
C VAL A 9 -5.18 -4.07 -5.79
N LEU A 10 -6.19 -4.12 -4.92
CA LEU A 10 -6.34 -3.22 -3.79
C LEU A 10 -5.87 -3.93 -2.53
N PHE A 11 -4.89 -3.35 -1.85
CA PHE A 11 -4.50 -3.73 -0.50
C PHE A 11 -5.18 -2.80 0.50
N GLN A 12 -5.78 -3.36 1.55
CA GLN A 12 -6.32 -2.63 2.70
C GLN A 12 -5.69 -3.22 3.96
N LEU A 13 -4.92 -2.41 4.69
CA LEU A 13 -4.14 -2.84 5.84
C LEU A 13 -4.51 -1.98 7.05
N GLU A 14 -4.58 -2.59 8.21
CA GLU A 14 -4.90 -1.96 9.48
C GLU A 14 -4.11 -2.55 10.64
N GLY A 15 -3.76 -1.73 11.62
CA GLY A 15 -3.04 -2.12 12.82
C GLY A 15 -2.36 -0.96 13.50
N ASP A 16 -2.17 -1.02 14.82
CA ASP A 16 -1.49 0.02 15.61
C ASP A 16 -2.07 1.44 15.40
N GLY A 17 -3.39 1.55 15.21
CA GLY A 17 -4.10 2.80 14.92
C GLY A 17 -3.80 3.38 13.53
N THR A 18 -3.20 2.60 12.65
CA THR A 18 -2.84 2.98 11.28
C THR A 18 -3.69 2.19 10.29
N THR A 19 -4.18 2.88 9.27
CA THR A 19 -4.85 2.30 8.10
C THR A 19 -4.10 2.71 6.83
N ILE A 20 -3.79 1.74 5.99
CA ILE A 20 -3.11 1.94 4.70
C ILE A 20 -3.95 1.31 3.61
N ARG A 21 -4.26 2.08 2.57
CA ARG A 21 -4.82 1.55 1.32
C ARG A 21 -3.84 1.77 0.20
N TYR A 22 -3.59 0.75 -0.60
CA TYR A 22 -2.63 0.83 -1.70
C TYR A 22 -3.14 0.14 -2.96
N SER A 23 -2.86 0.75 -4.10
CA SER A 23 -3.08 0.17 -5.44
C SER A 23 -2.01 0.70 -6.39
N ASP A 24 -1.47 -0.18 -7.23
CA ASP A 24 -0.52 0.16 -8.29
C ASP A 24 -1.19 0.89 -9.47
N ARG A 25 -2.52 0.84 -9.56
CA ARG A 25 -3.33 1.46 -10.61
C ARG A 25 -4.28 2.54 -10.11
N GLY A 26 -3.95 3.16 -8.98
CA GLY A 26 -4.79 4.19 -8.35
C GLY A 26 -5.89 3.61 -7.47
N LEU A 27 -6.39 4.44 -6.54
CA LEU A 27 -7.44 4.07 -5.60
C LEU A 27 -8.85 4.35 -6.15
N SER A 28 -8.99 5.21 -7.16
CA SER A 28 -10.23 5.46 -7.91
C SER A 28 -10.63 4.31 -8.83
N ASP A 29 -11.89 4.25 -9.25
CA ASP A 29 -12.37 3.24 -10.21
C ASP A 29 -11.78 3.44 -11.62
N LEU A 30 -11.26 4.63 -11.90
CA LEU A 30 -10.51 4.88 -13.14
C LEU A 30 -9.03 4.48 -12.97
N PRO A 31 -8.41 3.88 -14.02
CA PRO A 31 -6.99 3.61 -14.03
C PRO A 31 -6.18 4.89 -13.77
N GLY A 32 -5.22 4.80 -12.86
CA GLY A 32 -4.34 5.92 -12.49
C GLY A 32 -2.93 5.44 -12.11
N PRO A 33 -2.04 6.38 -11.75
CA PRO A 33 -0.73 6.03 -11.22
C PRO A 33 -0.85 5.29 -9.87
N PRO A 34 0.22 4.65 -9.39
CA PRO A 34 0.26 4.08 -8.05
C PRO A 34 -0.17 5.11 -7.00
N GLN A 35 -0.99 4.65 -6.05
CA GLN A 35 -1.53 5.48 -4.97
C GLN A 35 -1.51 4.74 -3.64
N LEU A 36 -1.10 5.47 -2.60
CA LEU A 36 -1.18 5.04 -1.21
C LEU A 36 -1.97 6.08 -0.41
N ALA A 37 -3.04 5.67 0.25
CA ALA A 37 -3.74 6.46 1.25
C ALA A 37 -3.30 6.01 2.65
N TYR A 38 -2.90 6.96 3.47
CA TYR A 38 -2.46 6.76 4.85
C TYR A 38 -3.40 7.51 5.80
N HIS A 39 -3.81 6.83 6.87
CA HIS A 39 -4.49 7.40 8.03
C HIS A 39 -3.82 6.82 9.28
N GLY A 40 -3.39 7.63 10.23
CA GLY A 40 -2.79 7.12 11.45
C GLY A 40 -2.03 8.17 12.27
N PRO A 41 -1.41 7.77 13.40
CA PRO A 41 -0.89 8.71 14.38
C PRO A 41 0.43 9.38 13.98
N LEU A 42 1.08 8.95 12.90
CA LEU A 42 2.43 9.43 12.55
C LEU A 42 2.41 10.68 11.66
N ALA A 43 1.29 10.96 10.99
CA ALA A 43 1.16 12.02 10.02
C ALA A 43 -0.31 12.39 9.81
N GLU A 44 -0.56 13.51 9.15
CA GLU A 44 -1.90 13.85 8.69
C GLU A 44 -2.39 12.84 7.65
N ASP A 45 -3.72 12.73 7.57
CA ASP A 45 -4.41 11.96 6.54
C ASP A 45 -4.02 12.47 5.17
N GLN A 46 -3.52 11.56 4.35
CA GLN A 46 -3.00 11.95 3.04
C GLN A 46 -3.09 10.80 2.04
N THR A 47 -3.26 11.19 0.78
CA THR A 47 -3.09 10.30 -0.37
C THR A 47 -1.88 10.74 -1.16
N ILE A 48 -0.97 9.80 -1.38
CA ILE A 48 0.32 10.00 -2.06
C ILE A 48 0.25 9.23 -3.38
N SER A 49 0.69 9.85 -4.47
CA SER A 49 0.51 9.31 -5.82
C SER A 49 1.74 9.51 -6.71
N GLY A 50 1.79 8.75 -7.82
CA GLY A 50 2.81 8.92 -8.86
C GLY A 50 4.21 8.64 -8.35
N ASP A 51 5.18 9.47 -8.76
CA ASP A 51 6.61 9.26 -8.49
C ASP A 51 6.98 9.35 -6.99
N SER A 52 6.10 9.91 -6.16
CA SER A 52 6.26 9.90 -4.70
C SER A 52 6.04 8.51 -4.08
N VAL A 53 5.43 7.59 -4.84
CA VAL A 53 5.22 6.20 -4.46
C VAL A 53 6.31 5.35 -5.11
N GLN A 54 7.40 5.14 -4.38
CA GLN A 54 8.51 4.33 -4.88
C GLN A 54 8.20 2.85 -4.67
N GLN A 55 8.32 2.06 -5.73
CA GLN A 55 8.12 0.62 -5.70
C GLN A 55 9.44 -0.09 -5.98
N SER A 56 9.78 -1.08 -5.16
CA SER A 56 10.93 -1.94 -5.39
C SER A 56 10.53 -3.40 -5.25
N LYS A 57 10.84 -4.21 -6.27
CA LYS A 57 10.53 -5.64 -6.26
C LYS A 57 11.59 -6.40 -5.46
N THR A 58 11.14 -7.28 -4.58
CA THR A 58 11.98 -8.15 -3.75
C THR A 58 11.53 -9.60 -3.88
N VAL A 59 12.33 -10.52 -3.35
CA VAL A 59 11.97 -11.95 -3.27
C VAL A 59 10.74 -12.22 -2.39
N ALA A 60 10.44 -11.33 -1.44
CA ALA A 60 9.32 -11.48 -0.50
C ALA A 60 8.05 -10.76 -0.96
N GLY A 61 8.12 -9.97 -2.03
CA GLY A 61 7.02 -9.14 -2.52
C GLY A 61 7.49 -7.77 -3.00
N THR A 62 6.60 -6.79 -2.97
CA THR A 62 6.84 -5.42 -3.42
C THR A 62 6.98 -4.49 -2.22
N LEU A 63 8.13 -3.84 -2.09
CA LEU A 63 8.32 -2.73 -1.14
C LEU A 63 7.73 -1.46 -1.72
N VAL A 64 6.81 -0.84 -0.99
CA VAL A 64 6.22 0.46 -1.30
C VAL A 64 6.74 1.48 -0.29
N THR A 65 7.45 2.48 -0.77
CA THR A 65 8.06 3.53 0.05
C THR A 65 7.46 4.89 -0.30
N VAL A 66 6.97 5.59 0.71
CA VAL A 66 6.36 6.93 0.56
C VAL A 66 6.84 7.90 1.64
N PRO A 67 7.03 9.19 1.31
CA PRO A 67 7.22 10.23 2.31
C PRO A 67 5.87 10.58 2.95
N LEU A 68 5.80 10.54 4.28
CA LEU A 68 4.66 11.07 5.02
C LEU A 68 4.91 12.54 5.35
N ARG A 69 3.98 13.41 4.99
CA ARG A 69 4.02 14.82 5.37
C ARG A 69 3.77 14.94 6.87
N THR A 70 4.74 15.50 7.59
CA THR A 70 4.59 15.89 9.00
C THR A 70 5.11 17.32 9.18
N ILE A 71 4.70 17.98 10.25
CA ILE A 71 4.99 19.40 10.51
C ILE A 71 6.48 19.62 10.83
N ASP A 72 7.08 18.73 11.64
CA ASP A 72 8.39 18.97 12.26
C ASP A 72 9.48 17.95 11.89
N VAL A 73 9.11 16.81 11.28
CA VAL A 73 10.03 15.71 11.01
C VAL A 73 9.88 15.14 9.60
N ALA A 74 10.97 14.68 9.02
CA ALA A 74 10.90 13.91 7.78
C ALA A 74 10.57 12.46 8.14
N THR A 75 9.40 11.97 7.75
CA THR A 75 8.97 10.59 8.00
C THR A 75 8.82 9.84 6.69
N THR A 76 9.42 8.65 6.62
CA THR A 76 9.26 7.74 5.48
C THR A 76 8.58 6.46 5.95
N LEU A 77 7.52 6.06 5.25
CA LEU A 77 6.81 4.82 5.44
C LEU A 77 7.22 3.83 4.36
N THR A 78 7.66 2.65 4.75
CA THR A 78 7.96 1.52 3.86
C THR A 78 7.07 0.35 4.22
N VAL A 79 6.33 -0.19 3.26
CA VAL A 79 5.40 -1.32 3.45
C VAL A 79 5.81 -2.46 2.53
N LEU A 80 5.95 -3.68 3.06
CA LEU A 80 6.21 -4.87 2.25
C LEU A 80 4.90 -5.57 1.88
N LEU A 81 4.44 -5.40 0.65
CA LEU A 81 3.24 -6.06 0.15
C LEU A 81 3.60 -7.41 -0.47
N PRO A 82 3.02 -8.53 -0.02
CA PRO A 82 3.28 -9.83 -0.61
C PRO A 82 2.77 -9.89 -2.05
N ASP A 83 3.40 -10.74 -2.85
CA ASP A 83 2.94 -11.00 -4.21
C ASP A 83 1.74 -11.92 -4.20
N ILE A 84 0.57 -11.38 -4.54
CA ILE A 84 -0.68 -12.13 -4.56
C ILE A 84 -1.04 -12.52 -5.99
N THR A 85 -1.15 -13.82 -6.20
CA THR A 85 -1.74 -14.37 -7.42
C THR A 85 -3.17 -14.81 -7.11
N PHE A 86 -4.14 -14.11 -7.68
CA PHE A 86 -5.53 -14.52 -7.58
C PHE A 86 -5.79 -15.61 -8.63
N ALA A 87 -6.21 -16.79 -8.18
CA ALA A 87 -6.69 -17.82 -9.09
C ALA A 87 -7.98 -17.32 -9.74
N LYS A 88 -7.96 -17.09 -11.07
CA LYS A 88 -9.23 -16.94 -11.81
C LYS A 88 -10.01 -18.24 -11.65
N PRO A 89 -11.29 -18.22 -11.23
CA PRO A 89 -12.14 -19.38 -11.42
C PRO A 89 -12.19 -19.68 -12.92
N VAL A 90 -11.73 -20.86 -13.32
CA VAL A 90 -11.80 -21.30 -14.72
C VAL A 90 -13.28 -21.39 -15.08
N GLY A 91 -13.76 -20.47 -15.92
CA GLY A 91 -15.09 -20.54 -16.56
C GLY A 91 -16.19 -19.61 -16.06
N GLN A 92 -15.97 -18.77 -15.05
CA GLN A 92 -16.96 -17.77 -14.63
C GLN A 92 -16.24 -16.47 -14.27
N GLY A 93 -16.56 -15.38 -14.96
CA GLY A 93 -15.96 -14.05 -14.80
C GLY A 93 -16.32 -13.36 -13.48
N GLY A 94 -16.22 -14.08 -12.36
CA GLY A 94 -16.42 -13.55 -11.01
C GLY A 94 -15.17 -12.88 -10.47
N VAL A 95 -15.37 -11.93 -9.55
CA VAL A 95 -14.29 -11.30 -8.78
C VAL A 95 -13.68 -12.35 -7.85
N ALA A 96 -12.34 -12.47 -7.85
CA ALA A 96 -11.65 -13.39 -6.95
C ALA A 96 -11.90 -12.99 -5.48
N PRO A 97 -12.09 -13.96 -4.55
CA PRO A 97 -12.28 -13.64 -3.15
C PRO A 97 -11.06 -12.87 -2.59
N PRO A 98 -11.27 -11.96 -1.62
CA PRO A 98 -10.16 -11.30 -0.92
C PRO A 98 -9.22 -12.32 -0.28
N VAL A 99 -7.93 -11.99 -0.24
CA VAL A 99 -6.89 -12.77 0.42
C VAL A 99 -6.48 -12.07 1.70
N ASP A 100 -6.60 -12.74 2.84
CA ASP A 100 -6.10 -12.24 4.12
C ASP A 100 -4.57 -12.27 4.18
N LEU A 101 -3.98 -11.21 4.71
CA LEU A 101 -2.53 -11.02 4.74
C LEU A 101 -2.08 -10.40 6.06
N GLN A 102 -0.83 -10.70 6.41
CA GLN A 102 -0.08 -10.01 7.45
C GLN A 102 1.13 -9.36 6.81
N THR A 103 1.36 -8.09 7.14
CA THR A 103 2.50 -7.32 6.63
C THR A 103 3.10 -6.48 7.73
N VAL A 104 4.37 -6.13 7.52
CA VAL A 104 5.10 -5.20 8.37
C VAL A 104 5.31 -3.92 7.60
N ALA A 105 4.91 -2.81 8.21
CA ALA A 105 5.31 -1.49 7.78
C ALA A 105 6.42 -0.96 8.69
N ILE A 106 7.45 -0.35 8.10
CA ILE A 106 8.55 0.27 8.83
C ILE A 106 8.47 1.76 8.57
N THR A 107 8.49 2.54 9.65
CA THR A 107 8.56 3.99 9.57
C THR A 107 9.88 4.49 10.11
N THR A 108 10.55 5.34 9.33
CA THR A 108 11.77 6.04 9.75
C THR A 108 11.46 7.51 9.91
N THR A 109 11.66 8.05 11.11
CA THR A 109 11.50 9.49 11.40
C THR A 109 12.86 10.13 11.59
N ARG A 110 13.06 11.31 10.98
CA ARG A 110 14.28 12.10 11.07
C ARG A 110 13.96 13.51 11.55
N VAL A 111 14.52 13.89 12.69
CA VAL A 111 14.39 15.24 13.26
C VAL A 111 15.54 16.10 12.74
N LEU A 112 15.25 17.16 11.97
CA LEU A 112 16.31 17.88 11.25
C LEU A 112 17.33 18.69 12.09
N PRO A 113 17.09 19.10 13.35
CA PRO A 113 18.15 19.74 14.14
C PRO A 113 19.04 18.77 14.95
N THR A 114 18.64 17.52 15.17
CA THR A 114 19.46 16.51 15.85
C THR A 114 19.32 15.19 15.11
N GLN A 115 20.42 14.63 14.61
CA GLN A 115 20.48 13.51 13.66
C GLN A 115 19.98 12.15 14.23
N ARG A 116 18.98 12.15 15.12
CA ARG A 116 18.29 10.96 15.61
C ARG A 116 17.36 10.45 14.51
N SER A 117 17.59 9.20 14.15
CA SER A 117 16.67 8.40 13.35
C SER A 117 15.95 7.46 14.29
N ASN A 118 14.62 7.48 14.30
CA ASN A 118 13.83 6.50 15.02
C ASN A 118 13.18 5.55 14.00
N ILE A 119 13.33 4.25 14.22
CA ILE A 119 12.78 3.21 13.37
C ILE A 119 11.69 2.49 14.17
N LYS A 120 10.48 2.46 13.63
CA LYS A 120 9.35 1.77 14.24
C LYS A 120 8.76 0.76 13.25
N ALA A 121 8.57 -0.47 13.69
CA ALA A 121 7.82 -1.48 12.97
C ALA A 121 6.35 -1.43 13.41
N LEU A 122 5.43 -1.51 12.45
CA LEU A 122 3.99 -1.59 12.64
C LEU A 122 3.53 -2.94 12.12
N SER A 123 2.80 -3.68 12.95
CA SER A 123 2.25 -4.97 12.55
C SER A 123 0.86 -4.76 11.99
N LEU A 124 0.69 -4.96 10.69
CA LEU A 124 -0.57 -4.69 10.00
C LEU A 124 -1.19 -6.01 9.53
N LYS A 125 -2.50 -6.11 9.69
CA LYS A 125 -3.34 -7.16 9.12
C LYS A 125 -4.20 -6.54 8.04
N GLY A 126 -4.58 -7.32 7.04
CA GLY A 126 -5.38 -6.75 5.97
C GLY A 126 -5.80 -7.73 4.92
N THR A 127 -6.38 -7.19 3.86
CA THR A 127 -6.87 -7.96 2.72
C THR A 127 -6.27 -7.43 1.42
N ALA A 128 -6.06 -8.33 0.47
CA ALA A 128 -5.83 -8.00 -0.93
C ALA A 128 -7.03 -8.46 -1.76
N SER A 129 -7.56 -7.57 -2.60
CA SER A 129 -8.74 -7.84 -3.42
C SER A 129 -8.49 -7.44 -4.88
N GLN A 130 -9.08 -8.17 -5.82
CA GLN A 130 -9.17 -7.71 -7.21
C GLN A 130 -10.39 -6.81 -7.37
N VAL A 131 -10.20 -5.64 -7.96
CA VAL A 131 -11.28 -4.68 -8.22
C VAL A 131 -11.31 -4.38 -9.71
N PRO A 132 -12.48 -4.50 -10.38
CA PRO A 132 -12.64 -4.04 -11.78
C PRO A 132 -12.35 -2.55 -11.92
N LEU A 133 -11.80 -2.16 -13.08
CA LEU A 133 -11.67 -0.77 -13.53
C LEU A 133 -12.73 -0.44 -14.58
#